data_AF-A0A0F4YH79-F1
#
_entry.id   AF-A0A0F4YH79-F1
#
_cell.length_a   1.000
_cell.length_b   1.000
_cell.length_c   1.000
_cell.angle_alpha   90.00
_cell.angle_beta   90.00
_cell.angle_gamma   90.00
#
_symmetry.space_group_name_H-M   'P 1'
#
loop_
_entity.id
_entity.type
_entity.pdbx_description
1 polymer ?
#
loop_
_entity_poly.entity_id
_entity_poly.type
_entity_poly.pdbx_seq_one_letter_code
_entity_poly.pdbx_strand_id
1 'polypeptide(L)'
;MISPSSILCGRCAVSVARSYSRSGRLFLDDAVVSSSAWLFAWKGGCSFPAVDNNAIVRGLFLSASPCRISRRYYASPSSSPKHQRPPSAAPLPSSTTESATATTSLSSDVNPPPSTRPADLNLPPRLAPSATLRDRFSRYLAVGRAYYTFYKTGLKNVYHNYRASIPIRRSLGLPVYLPTSPPPAPSTGPKGTSGAVFDAAVETLNISRADLQLVRRAAYDVRRMIPFTLLLIICGEMTPLVVLALGNAVTPFTCRVPRQVDKERMAREKRKQLALQAVQGGLGSATPISPGSEEELTWLADNFANRDFAASASAEQVLRACAVFGLAKSHDRPAWLVPWLYRPRLKKYTEYLALDDQLIVRGGGVKALNAEEVRTAVEERGGFGVAGPVSNSSRSANGWSAEREERRWLERWLKRRKYI
;
A
#
# COMPACT_ATOMS: atom_id res chain seq x y z
N MET A 1 -64.36 -11.94 52.42
CA MET A 1 -64.29 -10.68 53.20
C MET A 1 -63.14 -9.83 52.65
N ILE A 2 -63.35 -8.51 52.56
CA ILE A 2 -62.42 -7.40 52.93
C ILE A 2 -60.93 -7.44 52.45
N SER A 3 -60.49 -6.33 51.83
CA SER A 3 -59.09 -5.94 51.45
C SER A 3 -58.36 -5.23 52.64
N PRO A 4 -57.28 -4.40 52.57
CA PRO A 4 -56.39 -3.89 51.48
C PRO A 4 -54.97 -4.55 51.59
N SER A 5 -53.76 -4.02 51.30
CA SER A 5 -53.10 -2.72 50.99
C SER A 5 -51.92 -2.98 50.02
N SER A 6 -51.47 -2.13 49.08
CA SER A 6 -50.86 -0.76 49.12
C SER A 6 -49.53 -0.68 49.93
N ILE A 7 -48.41 -0.13 49.40
CA ILE A 7 -48.17 1.28 49.00
C ILE A 7 -47.02 1.45 47.95
N LEU A 8 -46.90 2.67 47.40
CA LEU A 8 -45.97 3.28 46.41
C LEU A 8 -44.46 2.90 46.52
N CYS A 9 -43.55 3.17 45.56
CA CYS A 9 -43.45 4.12 44.41
C CYS A 9 -42.40 3.58 43.37
N GLY A 10 -42.08 4.16 42.19
CA GLY A 10 -42.56 5.35 41.46
C GLY A 10 -41.52 5.90 40.43
N ARG A 11 -41.94 6.86 39.57
CA ARG A 11 -41.18 7.53 38.46
C ARG A 11 -40.73 6.65 37.27
N CYS A 12 -40.53 7.17 36.06
CA CYS A 12 -41.30 8.12 35.23
C CYS A 12 -40.67 8.16 33.82
N ALA A 13 -41.44 7.98 32.75
CA ALA A 13 -40.96 8.08 31.37
C ALA A 13 -41.31 9.43 30.75
N VAL A 14 -40.42 9.98 29.90
CA VAL A 14 -40.67 11.16 29.07
C VAL A 14 -40.25 10.86 27.64
N SER A 15 -41.18 11.02 26.70
CA SER A 15 -40.91 11.01 25.26
C SER A 15 -41.16 12.40 24.71
N VAL A 16 -40.27 12.89 23.83
CA VAL A 16 -40.47 14.15 23.11
C VAL A 16 -40.10 13.94 21.65
N ALA A 17 -41.10 14.02 20.78
CA ALA A 17 -40.93 14.28 19.36
C ALA A 17 -41.37 15.72 19.07
N ARG A 18 -40.66 16.43 18.19
CA ARG A 18 -41.21 17.63 17.53
C ARG A 18 -40.61 17.81 16.14
N SER A 19 -41.47 18.20 15.21
CA SER A 19 -41.15 18.54 13.82
C SER A 19 -41.09 20.06 13.66
N TYR A 20 -40.36 20.57 12.66
CA TYR A 20 -40.49 21.95 12.17
C TYR A 20 -40.15 22.06 10.68
N SER A 21 -40.52 23.18 10.04
CA SER A 21 -40.79 23.26 8.59
C SER A 21 -40.17 24.48 7.88
N ARG A 22 -39.56 24.22 6.71
CA ARG A 22 -39.64 24.95 5.41
C ARG A 22 -39.72 26.50 5.39
N SER A 23 -38.77 27.19 4.72
CA SER A 23 -38.97 28.19 3.60
C SER A 23 -37.83 29.23 3.40
N GLY A 24 -37.73 29.82 2.19
CA GLY A 24 -36.91 31.01 1.80
C GLY A 24 -35.46 30.69 1.36
N ARG A 25 -34.81 31.14 0.25
CA ARG A 25 -34.96 32.12 -0.87
C ARG A 25 -34.07 33.41 -0.84
N LEU A 26 -33.04 33.38 -1.71
CA LEU A 26 -32.57 34.41 -2.66
C LEU A 26 -31.66 35.60 -2.24
N PHE A 27 -31.02 36.16 -3.28
CA PHE A 27 -30.02 37.24 -3.40
C PHE A 27 -28.58 36.89 -2.92
N LEU A 28 -27.48 37.09 -3.68
CA LEU A 28 -26.96 38.24 -4.50
C LEU A 28 -26.40 39.37 -3.60
N ASP A 29 -25.24 40.00 -3.86
CA ASP A 29 -24.50 40.22 -5.12
C ASP A 29 -22.95 40.05 -5.05
N ASP A 30 -22.32 40.03 -6.24
CA ASP A 30 -20.99 40.48 -6.69
C ASP A 30 -19.69 40.36 -5.84
N ALA A 31 -18.70 39.73 -6.50
CA ALA A 31 -17.30 40.20 -6.56
C ALA A 31 -16.63 39.73 -7.87
N VAL A 32 -16.49 40.61 -8.86
CA VAL A 32 -16.08 40.26 -10.24
C VAL A 32 -14.63 40.68 -10.55
N VAL A 33 -13.85 39.72 -11.04
CA VAL A 33 -12.57 39.85 -11.79
C VAL A 33 -11.41 40.62 -11.14
N SER A 34 -10.33 39.88 -10.90
CA SER A 34 -9.03 40.24 -11.51
C SER A 34 -8.30 38.96 -11.93
N SER A 35 -8.14 38.76 -13.24
CA SER A 35 -7.63 37.52 -13.81
C SER A 35 -6.17 37.64 -14.23
N SER A 36 -5.32 36.73 -13.76
CA SER A 36 -4.00 36.47 -14.37
C SER A 36 -3.88 34.97 -14.68
N ALA A 37 -3.48 34.64 -15.91
CA ALA A 37 -3.73 33.32 -16.48
C ALA A 37 -2.56 32.35 -16.32
N TRP A 38 -2.81 31.21 -15.66
CA TRP A 38 -1.92 30.03 -15.70
C TRP A 38 -2.39 29.02 -16.75
N LEU A 39 -2.15 29.34 -18.01
CA LEU A 39 -2.40 28.42 -19.14
C LEU A 39 -1.48 27.20 -19.06
N PHE A 40 -2.01 26.05 -18.65
CA PHE A 40 -1.38 24.76 -18.87
C PHE A 40 -1.41 24.40 -20.36
N ALA A 41 -0.44 24.91 -21.11
CA ALA A 41 -0.25 24.63 -22.54
C ALA A 41 0.18 23.17 -22.77
N TRP A 42 -0.77 22.24 -22.71
CA TRP A 42 -0.53 20.81 -22.90
C TRP A 42 -0.39 20.47 -24.41
N LYS A 43 0.69 20.96 -25.03
CA LYS A 43 1.06 20.58 -26.41
C LYS A 43 1.48 19.11 -26.47
N GLY A 44 0.51 18.25 -26.76
CA GLY A 44 0.68 16.82 -26.97
C GLY A 44 -0.42 16.29 -27.88
N GLY A 45 -0.32 16.60 -29.18
CA GLY A 45 -1.33 16.22 -30.17
C GLY A 45 -1.36 14.72 -30.42
N CYS A 46 -2.45 14.07 -30.02
CA CYS A 46 -2.84 12.72 -30.43
C CYS A 46 -4.32 12.78 -30.84
N SER A 47 -4.61 12.59 -32.12
CA SER A 47 -5.98 12.62 -32.64
C SER A 47 -6.83 11.50 -32.02
N PHE A 48 -8.04 11.83 -31.58
CA PHE A 48 -9.06 10.83 -31.28
C PHE A 48 -9.62 10.27 -32.59
N PRO A 49 -9.54 8.96 -32.87
CA PRO A 49 -10.45 8.35 -33.82
C PRO A 49 -11.86 8.33 -33.20
N ALA A 50 -12.86 8.78 -33.94
CA ALA A 50 -14.24 8.43 -33.61
C ALA A 50 -14.43 6.91 -33.77
N VAL A 51 -15.34 6.33 -32.99
CA VAL A 51 -15.71 4.91 -33.08
C VAL A 51 -17.23 4.83 -33.24
N ASP A 52 -17.67 4.33 -34.38
CA ASP A 52 -19.09 4.16 -34.68
C ASP A 52 -19.74 3.08 -33.81
N ASN A 53 -20.92 3.38 -33.29
CA ASN A 53 -21.74 2.43 -32.54
C ASN A 53 -22.64 1.62 -33.49
N ASN A 54 -22.11 0.57 -34.12
CA ASN A 54 -22.95 -0.50 -34.69
C ASN A 54 -22.20 -1.80 -35.02
N ALA A 55 -22.35 -2.82 -34.17
CA ALA A 55 -22.17 -4.23 -34.53
C ALA A 55 -22.79 -5.14 -33.43
N ILE A 56 -23.93 -5.77 -33.72
CA ILE A 56 -24.61 -6.71 -32.82
C ILE A 56 -24.39 -8.14 -33.30
N VAL A 57 -23.99 -9.03 -32.37
CA VAL A 57 -24.05 -10.50 -32.42
C VAL A 57 -23.66 -11.20 -33.73
N ARG A 58 -22.51 -11.88 -33.70
CA ARG A 58 -22.37 -13.31 -34.04
C ARG A 58 -21.04 -13.82 -33.46
N GLY A 59 -20.98 -15.10 -33.13
CA GLY A 59 -19.75 -15.74 -32.64
C GLY A 59 -19.57 -17.10 -33.28
N LEU A 60 -18.33 -17.60 -33.27
CA LEU A 60 -17.98 -19.02 -33.36
C LEU A 60 -16.51 -19.22 -32.94
N PHE A 61 -16.11 -20.48 -32.78
CA PHE A 61 -14.76 -20.89 -32.37
C PHE A 61 -13.69 -20.48 -33.38
N LEU A 62 -12.45 -20.23 -32.92
CA LEU A 62 -11.25 -20.74 -33.58
C LEU A 62 -9.98 -20.71 -32.68
N SER A 63 -9.16 -21.73 -32.89
CA SER A 63 -7.78 -22.02 -32.46
C SER A 63 -7.03 -21.06 -31.52
N ALA A 64 -6.44 -21.61 -30.45
CA ALA A 64 -5.43 -20.95 -29.65
C ALA A 64 -4.03 -21.04 -30.32
N SER A 65 -3.23 -19.97 -30.20
CA SER A 65 -1.81 -19.98 -30.59
C SER A 65 -0.97 -19.18 -29.57
N PRO A 66 0.18 -19.69 -29.12
CA PRO A 66 0.95 -19.08 -28.05
C PRO A 66 1.72 -17.84 -28.55
N CYS A 67 1.19 -16.65 -28.27
CA CYS A 67 1.84 -15.39 -28.59
C CYS A 67 3.10 -15.19 -27.72
N ARG A 68 4.29 -15.44 -28.28
CA ARG A 68 5.57 -15.25 -27.57
C ARG A 68 5.76 -13.79 -27.18
N ILE A 69 5.84 -13.50 -25.89
CA ILE A 69 6.09 -12.15 -25.38
C ILE A 69 7.52 -11.71 -25.74
N SER A 70 7.63 -10.85 -26.76
CA SER A 70 8.91 -10.25 -27.15
C SER A 70 9.33 -9.18 -26.14
N ARG A 71 10.38 -9.47 -25.35
CA ARG A 71 10.98 -8.53 -24.39
C ARG A 71 11.64 -7.36 -25.12
N ARG A 72 10.92 -6.24 -25.27
CA ARG A 72 11.54 -4.96 -25.70
C ARG A 72 12.35 -4.37 -24.55
N TYR A 73 13.67 -4.52 -24.62
CA TYR A 73 14.60 -3.79 -23.78
C TYR A 73 14.58 -2.29 -24.15
N TYR A 74 14.59 -1.41 -23.13
CA TYR A 74 14.83 0.01 -23.35
C TYR A 74 16.33 0.26 -23.46
N ALA A 75 16.78 0.71 -24.63
CA ALA A 75 18.15 1.18 -24.83
C ALA A 75 18.26 2.67 -24.45
N SER A 76 19.24 3.01 -23.62
CA SER A 76 19.66 4.40 -23.37
C SER A 76 20.88 4.71 -24.26
N PRO A 77 20.92 5.85 -24.96
CA PRO A 77 22.07 6.21 -25.77
C PRO A 77 23.22 6.72 -24.89
N SER A 78 24.42 6.16 -25.07
CA SER A 78 25.68 6.73 -24.58
C SER A 78 26.48 7.29 -25.76
N SER A 79 26.94 8.53 -25.63
CA SER A 79 27.86 9.17 -26.57
C SER A 79 29.23 9.35 -25.92
N SER A 80 30.29 9.01 -26.66
CA SER A 80 31.69 9.09 -26.19
C SER A 80 32.62 9.57 -27.31
N PRO A 81 33.38 10.66 -27.14
CA PRO A 81 34.53 11.00 -27.99
C PRO A 81 35.77 10.16 -27.59
N LYS A 82 36.83 10.19 -28.44
CA LYS A 82 37.97 9.26 -28.39
C LYS A 82 39.23 9.82 -27.71
N HIS A 83 40.00 8.89 -27.12
CA HIS A 83 41.46 8.84 -26.85
C HIS A 83 42.36 10.08 -26.99
N GLN A 84 43.32 10.17 -26.05
CA GLN A 84 44.77 10.20 -26.35
C GLN A 84 45.63 9.59 -25.20
N ARG A 85 46.94 9.41 -25.45
CA ARG A 85 48.02 8.72 -24.66
C ARG A 85 49.35 9.46 -25.03
N PRO A 86 50.57 9.29 -24.44
CA PRO A 86 51.09 8.39 -23.37
C PRO A 86 52.09 9.13 -22.40
N PRO A 87 53.22 8.58 -21.86
CA PRO A 87 53.55 7.26 -21.25
C PRO A 87 54.15 7.29 -19.80
N SER A 88 54.13 6.12 -19.13
CA SER A 88 55.10 5.51 -18.17
C SER A 88 55.90 6.29 -17.10
N ALA A 89 55.81 5.84 -15.82
CA ALA A 89 56.91 5.17 -15.08
C ALA A 89 56.51 4.65 -13.66
N ALA A 90 57.17 3.56 -13.19
CA ALA A 90 57.26 3.02 -11.81
C ALA A 90 55.99 2.42 -11.10
N PRO A 91 56.12 1.52 -10.09
CA PRO A 91 55.09 0.49 -9.82
C PRO A 91 54.63 0.20 -8.34
N LEU A 92 53.39 -0.30 -8.22
CA LEU A 92 52.81 -1.16 -7.14
C LEU A 92 52.65 -0.56 -5.71
N PRO A 93 51.85 -1.16 -4.78
CA PRO A 93 51.24 -2.50 -4.81
C PRO A 93 49.69 -2.62 -4.75
N SER A 94 49.22 -3.68 -5.40
CA SER A 94 48.13 -4.60 -5.03
C SER A 94 46.87 -4.11 -4.29
N SER A 95 45.74 -4.06 -5.02
CA SER A 95 44.44 -4.49 -4.49
C SER A 95 43.62 -5.20 -5.58
N THR A 96 43.02 -6.34 -5.24
CA THR A 96 42.41 -7.25 -6.22
C THR A 96 41.01 -6.78 -6.63
N THR A 97 40.87 -6.24 -7.85
CA THR A 97 39.56 -5.93 -8.44
C THR A 97 39.05 -7.13 -9.23
N GLU A 98 38.33 -8.05 -8.57
CA GLU A 98 37.68 -9.17 -9.24
C GLU A 98 36.51 -8.71 -10.11
N SER A 99 36.57 -8.98 -11.41
CA SER A 99 35.49 -8.70 -12.36
C SER A 99 34.38 -9.75 -12.27
N ALA A 100 33.44 -9.54 -11.35
CA ALA A 100 32.28 -10.40 -11.16
C ALA A 100 31.20 -10.21 -12.26
N THR A 101 31.49 -10.65 -13.49
CA THR A 101 30.55 -10.62 -14.61
C THR A 101 29.57 -11.80 -14.59
N ALA A 102 28.59 -11.80 -13.66
CA ALA A 102 27.45 -12.73 -13.69
C ALA A 102 26.22 -12.26 -12.87
N THR A 103 25.05 -12.80 -13.22
CA THR A 103 23.86 -12.96 -12.33
C THR A 103 23.12 -11.69 -11.87
N THR A 104 22.83 -10.75 -12.76
CA THR A 104 21.86 -9.63 -12.52
C THR A 104 20.41 -9.95 -12.89
N SER A 105 20.08 -11.18 -13.30
CA SER A 105 18.77 -11.58 -13.84
C SER A 105 17.71 -12.01 -12.81
N LEU A 106 18.08 -12.26 -11.55
CA LEU A 106 17.14 -12.71 -10.50
C LEU A 106 16.53 -11.56 -9.69
N SER A 107 17.22 -10.43 -9.56
CA SER A 107 16.83 -9.35 -8.64
C SER A 107 15.58 -8.57 -9.09
N SER A 108 15.31 -8.55 -10.40
CA SER A 108 14.15 -7.88 -11.02
C SER A 108 12.82 -8.53 -10.68
N ASP A 109 12.80 -9.85 -10.45
CA ASP A 109 11.56 -10.63 -10.47
C ASP A 109 10.96 -10.77 -9.06
N VAL A 110 11.76 -10.56 -8.02
CA VAL A 110 11.31 -10.60 -6.61
C VAL A 110 10.96 -9.22 -6.05
N ASN A 111 11.65 -8.18 -6.54
CA ASN A 111 11.60 -6.84 -5.99
C ASN A 111 10.86 -5.89 -6.95
N PRO A 112 9.67 -5.38 -6.59
CA PRO A 112 8.97 -4.40 -7.43
C PRO A 112 9.80 -3.12 -7.61
N PRO A 113 9.55 -2.37 -8.71
CA PRO A 113 10.27 -1.13 -8.98
C PRO A 113 10.27 -0.16 -7.79
N PRO A 114 11.39 0.56 -7.52
CA PRO A 114 11.47 1.48 -6.39
C PRO A 114 10.46 2.63 -6.49
N SER A 115 10.00 2.96 -7.70
CA SER A 115 8.89 3.89 -7.94
C SER A 115 7.57 3.47 -7.29
N THR A 116 7.41 2.21 -6.86
CA THR A 116 6.24 1.73 -6.11
C THR A 116 6.25 2.10 -4.62
N ARG A 117 7.32 2.74 -4.12
CA ARG A 117 7.49 3.21 -2.74
C ARG A 117 7.32 4.73 -2.64
N PRO A 118 7.22 5.32 -1.44
CA PRO A 118 7.27 6.77 -1.26
C PRO A 118 8.59 7.33 -1.79
N ALA A 119 8.57 8.51 -2.42
CA ALA A 119 9.80 9.17 -2.88
C ALA A 119 10.65 9.71 -1.72
N ASP A 120 11.97 9.78 -1.90
CA ASP A 120 12.86 10.28 -0.85
C ASP A 120 12.72 11.80 -0.64
N LEU A 121 12.28 12.20 0.56
CA LEU A 121 12.10 13.59 0.94
C LEU A 121 13.39 14.16 1.56
N ASN A 122 14.32 14.56 0.70
CA ASN A 122 15.57 15.21 1.09
C ASN A 122 15.31 16.67 1.52
N LEU A 123 15.14 16.90 2.83
CA LEU A 123 14.98 18.24 3.41
C LEU A 123 16.34 18.90 3.66
N PRO A 124 16.48 20.23 3.45
CA PRO A 124 17.70 20.95 3.77
C PRO A 124 18.00 20.91 5.29
N PRO A 125 19.29 20.94 5.70
CA PRO A 125 19.70 20.88 7.11
C PRO A 125 18.96 21.85 8.04
N ARG A 126 18.93 21.54 9.34
CA ARG A 126 18.46 22.50 10.35
C ARG A 126 19.51 23.59 10.50
N LEU A 127 19.10 24.85 10.43
CA LEU A 127 19.95 25.99 10.71
C LEU A 127 20.13 26.17 12.23
N ALA A 128 21.27 26.75 12.63
CA ALA A 128 21.53 27.11 14.02
C ALA A 128 20.53 28.18 14.53
N PRO A 129 20.25 28.27 15.84
CA PRO A 129 19.36 29.29 16.40
C PRO A 129 19.78 30.73 16.06
N SER A 130 21.08 30.98 15.96
CA SER A 130 21.70 32.25 15.60
C SER A 130 21.58 32.65 14.12
N ALA A 131 21.06 31.79 13.24
CA ALA A 131 21.02 32.06 11.81
C ALA A 131 20.10 33.25 11.43
N THR A 132 20.56 34.06 10.47
CA THR A 132 19.93 35.32 10.03
C THR A 132 18.53 35.10 9.46
N LEU A 133 17.67 36.12 9.53
CA LEU A 133 16.32 36.08 8.92
C LEU A 133 16.36 35.72 7.42
N ARG A 134 17.36 36.21 6.68
CA ARG A 134 17.61 35.86 5.27
C ARG A 134 17.83 34.36 5.07
N ASP A 135 18.64 33.75 5.94
CA ASP A 135 18.99 32.33 5.87
C ASP A 135 17.79 31.45 6.24
N ARG A 136 17.02 31.88 7.24
CA ARG A 136 15.73 31.25 7.60
C ARG A 136 14.76 31.29 6.42
N PHE A 137 14.59 32.43 5.75
CA PHE A 137 13.73 32.58 4.58
C PHE A 137 14.20 31.72 3.39
N SER A 138 15.50 31.75 3.07
CA SER A 138 16.13 30.89 2.07
C SER A 138 15.87 29.40 2.36
N ARG A 139 15.99 28.99 3.63
CA ARG A 139 15.66 27.64 4.09
C ARG A 139 14.19 27.29 3.87
N TYR A 140 13.24 28.19 4.15
CA TYR A 140 11.82 27.93 3.90
C TYR A 140 11.54 27.75 2.40
N LEU A 141 12.14 28.56 1.52
CA LEU A 141 12.05 28.36 0.07
C LEU A 141 12.66 27.03 -0.38
N ALA A 142 13.81 26.62 0.18
CA ALA A 142 14.44 25.33 -0.10
C ALA A 142 13.58 24.14 0.38
N VAL A 143 12.94 24.25 1.56
CA VAL A 143 11.97 23.26 2.06
C VAL A 143 10.75 23.18 1.14
N GLY A 144 10.20 24.32 0.70
CA GLY A 144 9.07 24.36 -0.24
C GLY A 144 9.40 23.69 -1.58
N ARG A 145 10.60 23.98 -2.13
CA ARG A 145 11.12 23.31 -3.35
C ARG A 145 11.26 21.80 -3.14
N ALA A 146 11.78 21.34 -2.01
CA ALA A 146 11.92 19.91 -1.69
C ALA A 146 10.57 19.18 -1.59
N TYR A 147 9.55 19.78 -0.97
CA TYR A 147 8.19 19.20 -0.97
C TYR A 147 7.56 19.21 -2.37
N TYR A 148 7.76 20.28 -3.16
CA TYR A 148 7.26 20.33 -4.53
C TYR A 148 7.89 19.24 -5.43
N THR A 149 9.21 19.04 -5.38
CA THR A 149 9.87 17.97 -6.15
C THR A 149 9.50 16.58 -5.66
N PHE A 150 9.32 16.38 -4.35
CA PHE A 150 8.79 15.15 -3.76
C PHE A 150 7.39 14.81 -4.31
N TYR A 151 6.41 15.72 -4.19
CA TYR A 151 5.05 15.46 -4.68
C TYR A 151 5.00 15.29 -6.21
N LYS A 152 5.76 16.09 -6.96
CA LYS A 152 5.88 15.97 -8.43
C LYS A 152 6.43 14.61 -8.85
N THR A 153 7.41 14.08 -8.10
CA THR A 153 7.97 12.74 -8.32
C THR A 153 6.98 11.64 -7.92
N GLY A 154 6.34 11.75 -6.75
CA GLY A 154 5.34 10.79 -6.28
C GLY A 154 4.16 10.64 -7.25
N LEU A 155 3.64 11.74 -7.81
CA LEU A 155 2.56 11.73 -8.79
C LEU A 155 2.98 11.15 -10.15
N LYS A 156 4.19 11.48 -10.64
CA LYS A 156 4.78 10.80 -11.80
C LYS A 156 4.89 9.30 -11.57
N ASN A 157 5.33 8.88 -10.39
CA ASN A 157 5.45 7.46 -10.04
C ASN A 157 4.09 6.76 -10.10
N VAL A 158 2.99 7.34 -9.61
CA VAL A 158 1.65 6.74 -9.77
C VAL A 158 1.33 6.50 -11.25
N TYR A 159 1.54 7.52 -12.10
CA TYR A 159 1.27 7.42 -13.53
C TYR A 159 2.11 6.32 -14.20
N HIS A 160 3.42 6.29 -13.97
CA HIS A 160 4.32 5.30 -14.57
C HIS A 160 4.04 3.88 -14.04
N ASN A 161 3.83 3.70 -12.73
CA ASN A 161 3.48 2.42 -12.12
C ASN A 161 2.16 1.87 -12.70
N TYR A 162 1.13 2.71 -12.81
CA TYR A 162 -0.13 2.33 -13.44
C TYR A 162 0.08 1.97 -14.92
N ARG A 163 0.81 2.80 -15.67
CA ARG A 163 1.10 2.57 -17.09
C ARG A 163 1.84 1.27 -17.38
N ALA A 164 2.75 0.87 -16.50
CA ALA A 164 3.45 -0.42 -16.53
C ALA A 164 2.56 -1.59 -16.07
N SER A 165 1.64 -1.37 -15.12
CA SER A 165 0.70 -2.41 -14.66
C SER A 165 -0.36 -2.81 -15.70
N ILE A 166 -0.67 -1.96 -16.69
CA ILE A 166 -1.73 -2.21 -17.69
C ILE A 166 -1.56 -3.50 -18.51
N PRO A 167 -0.40 -3.82 -19.13
CA PRO A 167 -0.22 -5.09 -19.83
C PRO A 167 -0.43 -6.31 -18.91
N ILE A 168 0.17 -6.29 -17.72
CA ILE A 168 0.08 -7.38 -16.73
C ILE A 168 -1.37 -7.56 -16.25
N ARG A 169 -2.12 -6.46 -16.07
CA ARG A 169 -3.55 -6.49 -15.76
C ARG A 169 -4.37 -7.16 -16.86
N ARG A 170 -4.09 -6.85 -18.13
CA ARG A 170 -4.80 -7.44 -19.28
C ARG A 170 -4.55 -8.94 -19.37
N SER A 171 -3.31 -9.39 -19.20
CA SER A 171 -2.99 -10.83 -19.23
C SER A 171 -3.59 -11.60 -18.04
N LEU A 172 -3.70 -10.97 -16.87
CA LEU A 172 -4.37 -11.52 -15.68
C LEU A 172 -5.90 -11.33 -15.65
N GLY A 173 -6.54 -10.88 -16.74
CA GLY A 173 -7.99 -10.65 -16.81
C GLY A 173 -8.52 -9.58 -15.83
N LEU A 174 -7.66 -8.74 -15.27
CA LEU A 174 -8.03 -7.75 -14.27
C LEU A 174 -8.58 -6.46 -14.90
N PRO A 175 -9.56 -5.79 -14.26
CA PRO A 175 -10.08 -4.52 -14.74
C PRO A 175 -9.00 -3.44 -14.78
N VAL A 176 -8.98 -2.69 -15.87
CA VAL A 176 -8.04 -1.58 -16.10
C VAL A 176 -8.60 -0.26 -15.59
N TYR A 177 -9.77 0.16 -16.08
CA TYR A 177 -10.36 1.49 -15.83
C TYR A 177 -10.56 1.80 -14.34
N LEU A 178 -11.13 0.86 -13.58
CA LEU A 178 -11.26 0.96 -12.13
C LEU A 178 -10.41 -0.16 -11.49
N PRO A 179 -9.11 0.09 -11.20
CA PRO A 179 -8.17 -0.98 -10.92
C PRO A 179 -8.37 -1.58 -9.52
N THR A 180 -9.02 -2.73 -9.48
CA THR A 180 -9.09 -3.60 -8.30
C THR A 180 -7.71 -4.21 -8.00
N SER A 181 -7.36 -4.32 -6.71
CA SER A 181 -6.14 -5.01 -6.26
C SER A 181 -6.34 -6.55 -6.28
N PRO A 182 -5.34 -7.33 -6.74
CA PRO A 182 -5.39 -8.79 -6.77
C PRO A 182 -5.33 -9.41 -5.35
N PRO A 183 -5.72 -10.70 -5.18
CA PRO A 183 -6.47 -11.52 -6.15
C PRO A 183 -7.86 -10.90 -6.42
N PRO A 184 -8.62 -11.27 -7.47
CA PRO A 184 -9.98 -10.77 -7.67
C PRO A 184 -10.91 -11.09 -6.47
N ALA A 185 -12.08 -10.47 -6.40
CA ALA A 185 -13.08 -10.92 -5.43
C ALA A 185 -13.67 -12.27 -5.89
N PRO A 186 -13.95 -13.22 -4.98
CA PRO A 186 -14.65 -14.45 -5.34
C PRO A 186 -16.04 -14.09 -5.88
N SER A 187 -16.29 -14.43 -7.14
CA SER A 187 -17.54 -14.10 -7.84
C SER A 187 -18.69 -14.94 -7.31
N THR A 188 -19.85 -14.32 -7.07
CA THR A 188 -21.09 -14.98 -6.58
C THR A 188 -21.75 -15.92 -7.61
N GLY A 189 -21.15 -16.11 -8.79
CA GLY A 189 -21.55 -17.11 -9.76
C GLY A 189 -21.15 -18.54 -9.35
N PRO A 190 -21.57 -19.56 -10.12
CA PRO A 190 -21.35 -20.96 -9.76
C PRO A 190 -19.87 -21.30 -9.59
N LYS A 191 -19.51 -21.70 -8.35
CA LYS A 191 -18.19 -22.22 -7.93
C LYS A 191 -16.97 -21.28 -8.09
N GLY A 192 -17.13 -19.97 -7.84
CA GLY A 192 -16.02 -19.10 -7.41
C GLY A 192 -14.83 -18.95 -8.38
N THR A 193 -15.09 -19.19 -9.67
CA THR A 193 -14.11 -19.42 -10.75
C THR A 193 -13.08 -18.29 -10.91
N SER A 194 -13.43 -17.05 -10.54
CA SER A 194 -12.56 -15.88 -10.67
C SER A 194 -11.24 -15.98 -9.90
N GLY A 195 -11.21 -16.69 -8.76
CA GLY A 195 -9.98 -16.93 -8.00
C GLY A 195 -9.06 -17.91 -8.72
N ALA A 196 -9.55 -19.14 -8.94
CA ALA A 196 -8.76 -20.21 -9.57
C ALA A 196 -8.27 -19.85 -10.99
N VAL A 197 -9.04 -19.10 -11.79
CA VAL A 197 -8.60 -18.60 -13.10
C VAL A 197 -7.50 -17.54 -12.97
N PHE A 198 -7.54 -16.70 -11.93
CA PHE A 198 -6.47 -15.74 -11.68
C PHE A 198 -5.19 -16.44 -11.21
N ASP A 199 -5.29 -17.41 -10.31
CA ASP A 199 -4.14 -18.16 -9.80
C ASP A 199 -3.49 -19.00 -10.94
N ALA A 200 -4.29 -19.70 -11.74
CA ALA A 200 -3.81 -20.38 -12.95
C ALA A 200 -3.21 -19.42 -14.00
N ALA A 201 -3.71 -18.18 -14.11
CA ALA A 201 -3.10 -17.16 -14.96
C ALA A 201 -1.75 -16.66 -14.41
N VAL A 202 -1.59 -16.55 -13.08
CA VAL A 202 -0.30 -16.24 -12.44
C VAL A 202 0.73 -17.34 -12.74
N GLU A 203 0.33 -18.61 -12.63
CA GLU A 203 1.19 -19.76 -12.92
C GLU A 203 1.58 -19.86 -14.40
N THR A 204 0.58 -19.92 -15.30
CA THR A 204 0.81 -20.13 -16.75
C THR A 204 1.58 -18.99 -17.42
N LEU A 205 1.37 -17.74 -16.97
CA LEU A 205 2.12 -16.58 -17.46
C LEU A 205 3.47 -16.40 -16.75
N ASN A 206 3.77 -17.22 -15.73
CA ASN A 206 4.96 -17.13 -14.89
C ASN A 206 5.15 -15.74 -14.26
N ILE A 207 4.07 -15.16 -13.73
CA ILE A 207 4.06 -13.80 -13.17
C ILE A 207 5.01 -13.72 -11.97
N SER A 208 5.87 -12.70 -11.97
CA SER A 208 6.86 -12.46 -10.92
C SER A 208 6.24 -11.81 -9.68
N ARG A 209 6.96 -11.86 -8.53
CA ARG A 209 6.54 -11.12 -7.34
C ARG A 209 6.53 -9.62 -7.60
N ALA A 210 7.54 -9.13 -8.33
CA ALA A 210 7.66 -7.72 -8.71
C ALA A 210 6.43 -7.24 -9.51
N ASP A 211 5.94 -8.06 -10.45
CA ASP A 211 4.74 -7.79 -11.24
C ASP A 211 3.46 -7.78 -10.39
N LEU A 212 3.27 -8.79 -9.53
CA LEU A 212 2.10 -8.85 -8.63
C LEU A 212 2.06 -7.62 -7.70
N GLN A 213 3.22 -7.27 -7.12
CA GLN A 213 3.36 -6.10 -6.25
C GLN A 213 3.14 -4.78 -7.01
N LEU A 214 3.65 -4.64 -8.23
CA LEU A 214 3.39 -3.49 -9.10
C LEU A 214 1.89 -3.34 -9.40
N VAL A 215 1.22 -4.42 -9.82
CA VAL A 215 -0.22 -4.44 -10.11
C VAL A 215 -1.08 -4.13 -8.88
N ARG A 216 -0.65 -4.59 -7.69
CA ARG A 216 -1.29 -4.35 -6.38
C ARG A 216 -1.12 -2.90 -5.92
N ARG A 217 0.11 -2.36 -5.95
CA ARG A 217 0.43 -1.00 -5.47
C ARG A 217 -0.19 0.05 -6.40
N ALA A 218 -0.06 -0.12 -7.72
CA ALA A 218 -0.74 0.76 -8.69
C ALA A 218 -2.27 0.79 -8.53
N ALA A 219 -2.91 -0.33 -8.17
CA ALA A 219 -4.34 -0.36 -7.85
C ALA A 219 -4.70 0.46 -6.61
N TYR A 220 -3.81 0.53 -5.61
CA TYR A 220 -4.04 1.36 -4.44
C TYR A 220 -3.93 2.84 -4.81
N ASP A 221 -2.86 3.22 -5.50
CA ASP A 221 -2.56 4.62 -5.80
C ASP A 221 -3.57 5.25 -6.75
N VAL A 222 -3.97 4.57 -7.84
CA VAL A 222 -4.97 5.11 -8.78
C VAL A 222 -6.33 5.32 -8.11
N ARG A 223 -6.74 4.44 -7.19
CA ARG A 223 -7.98 4.64 -6.41
C ARG A 223 -7.86 5.77 -5.38
N ARG A 224 -6.65 6.21 -5.03
CA ARG A 224 -6.39 7.42 -4.21
C ARG A 224 -6.22 8.69 -5.04
N MET A 225 -5.80 8.58 -6.29
CA MET A 225 -5.82 9.71 -7.23
C MET A 225 -7.23 10.28 -7.44
N ILE A 226 -8.30 9.47 -7.39
CA ILE A 226 -9.68 9.96 -7.56
C ILE A 226 -10.03 11.05 -6.52
N PRO A 227 -10.06 10.79 -5.19
CA PRO A 227 -10.35 11.83 -4.20
C PRO A 227 -9.26 12.92 -4.14
N PHE A 228 -8.00 12.61 -4.46
CA PHE A 228 -6.92 13.61 -4.50
C PHE A 228 -7.08 14.62 -5.64
N THR A 229 -7.49 14.18 -6.83
CA THR A 229 -7.76 15.06 -7.97
C THR A 229 -9.04 15.86 -7.76
N LEU A 230 -10.09 15.28 -7.16
CA LEU A 230 -11.28 16.05 -6.76
C LEU A 230 -10.92 17.15 -5.74
N LEU A 231 -10.03 16.85 -4.79
CA LEU A 231 -9.52 17.85 -3.83
C LEU A 231 -8.68 18.96 -4.50
N LEU A 232 -7.91 18.63 -5.54
CA LEU A 232 -7.20 19.62 -6.35
C LEU A 232 -8.15 20.54 -7.13
N ILE A 233 -9.24 19.99 -7.68
CA ILE A 233 -10.24 20.76 -8.42
C ILE A 233 -11.03 21.69 -7.49
N ILE A 234 -11.42 21.22 -6.30
CA ILE A 234 -12.25 21.99 -5.35
C ILE A 234 -11.42 23.02 -4.57
N CYS A 235 -10.22 22.69 -4.13
CA CYS A 235 -9.41 23.57 -3.28
C CYS A 235 -8.32 24.35 -4.04
N GLY A 236 -8.07 24.05 -5.32
CA GLY A 236 -7.13 24.76 -6.17
C GLY A 236 -5.75 24.95 -5.53
N GLU A 237 -5.33 26.20 -5.37
CA GLU A 237 -4.03 26.55 -4.77
C GLU A 237 -3.93 26.26 -3.27
N MET A 238 -5.07 26.13 -2.56
CA MET A 238 -5.12 25.81 -1.12
C MET A 238 -4.94 24.32 -0.83
N THR A 239 -4.96 23.44 -1.85
CA THR A 239 -4.83 21.99 -1.68
C THR A 239 -3.60 21.54 -0.86
N PRO A 240 -2.40 22.15 -0.91
CA PRO A 240 -1.28 21.75 -0.05
C PRO A 240 -1.58 21.81 1.45
N LEU A 241 -2.39 22.78 1.89
CA LEU A 241 -2.83 22.90 3.29
C LEU A 241 -3.85 21.80 3.64
N VAL A 242 -4.80 21.53 2.74
CA VAL A 242 -5.82 20.49 2.96
C VAL A 242 -5.22 19.08 2.89
N VAL A 243 -4.21 18.84 2.05
CA VAL A 243 -3.42 17.60 2.01
C VAL A 243 -2.63 17.42 3.32
N LEU A 244 -2.11 18.49 3.92
CA LEU A 244 -1.46 18.42 5.23
C LEU A 244 -2.44 18.03 6.35
N ALA A 245 -3.69 18.53 6.29
CA ALA A 245 -4.75 18.20 7.25
C ALA A 245 -5.33 16.78 7.08
N LEU A 246 -5.63 16.36 5.85
CA LEU A 246 -6.24 15.04 5.55
C LEU A 246 -5.21 13.89 5.50
N GLY A 247 -3.95 14.20 5.19
CA GLY A 247 -2.83 13.26 5.19
C GLY A 247 -3.09 11.96 4.40
N ASN A 248 -2.69 10.83 5.01
CA ASN A 248 -2.72 9.48 4.42
C ASN A 248 -4.13 8.96 4.06
N ALA A 249 -5.20 9.70 4.40
CA ALA A 249 -6.56 9.37 4.00
C ALA A 249 -6.80 9.58 2.50
N VAL A 250 -6.15 10.58 1.89
CA VAL A 250 -6.38 10.98 0.49
C VAL A 250 -5.16 10.74 -0.40
N THR A 251 -3.93 10.90 0.10
CA THR A 251 -2.73 10.75 -0.74
C THR A 251 -2.50 9.29 -1.22
N PRO A 252 -1.96 9.10 -2.45
CA PRO A 252 -1.39 7.83 -2.87
C PRO A 252 -0.11 7.51 -2.08
N PHE A 253 0.29 6.25 -2.04
CA PHE A 253 1.41 5.75 -1.24
C PHE A 253 2.74 6.41 -1.64
N THR A 254 2.98 6.59 -2.94
CA THR A 254 4.16 7.28 -3.50
C THR A 254 4.33 8.73 -3.02
N CYS A 255 3.25 9.37 -2.56
CA CYS A 255 3.21 10.76 -2.09
C CYS A 255 3.12 10.88 -0.55
N ARG A 256 3.37 9.82 0.22
CA ARG A 256 3.34 9.88 1.70
C ARG A 256 4.67 10.36 2.26
N VAL A 257 4.63 11.42 3.05
CA VAL A 257 5.82 11.96 3.73
C VAL A 257 6.35 10.91 4.72
N PRO A 258 7.68 10.66 4.83
CA PRO A 258 8.22 9.60 5.69
C PRO A 258 7.70 9.62 7.14
N ARG A 259 7.59 10.80 7.76
CA ARG A 259 6.99 10.99 9.10
C ARG A 259 5.54 10.49 9.20
N GLN A 260 4.76 10.59 8.13
CA GLN A 260 3.39 10.07 8.09
C GLN A 260 3.37 8.54 7.94
N VAL A 261 4.35 7.95 7.25
CA VAL A 261 4.52 6.49 7.16
C VAL A 261 4.92 5.93 8.53
N ASP A 262 5.90 6.55 9.20
CA ASP A 262 6.32 6.14 10.54
C ASP A 262 5.19 6.30 11.58
N LYS A 263 4.38 7.37 11.50
CA LYS A 263 3.17 7.54 12.32
C LYS A 263 2.11 6.46 12.04
N GLU A 264 1.93 6.06 10.78
CA GLU A 264 1.01 4.96 10.42
C GLU A 264 1.52 3.59 10.88
N ARG A 265 2.85 3.36 10.88
CA ARG A 265 3.50 2.16 11.42
C ARG A 265 3.26 2.01 12.91
N MET A 266 3.59 3.03 13.72
CA MET A 266 3.28 3.03 15.16
C MET A 266 1.78 2.85 15.44
N ALA A 267 0.92 3.44 14.61
CA ALA A 267 -0.52 3.26 14.71
C ALA A 267 -1.03 1.88 14.22
N ARG A 268 -0.26 1.11 13.44
CA ARG A 268 -0.54 -0.31 13.14
C ARG A 268 -0.07 -1.20 14.28
N GLU A 269 1.11 -0.95 14.82
CA GLU A 269 1.67 -1.67 15.97
C GLU A 269 0.75 -1.63 17.19
N LYS A 270 0.29 -0.45 17.61
CA LYS A 270 -0.65 -0.32 18.73
C LYS A 270 -1.99 -1.04 18.47
N ARG A 271 -2.48 -1.03 17.21
CA ARG A 271 -3.70 -1.78 16.84
C ARG A 271 -3.52 -3.29 16.87
N LYS A 272 -2.33 -3.78 16.47
CA LYS A 272 -1.93 -5.19 16.58
C LYS A 272 -1.92 -5.62 18.05
N GLN A 273 -1.19 -4.88 18.89
CA GLN A 273 -1.07 -5.15 20.33
C GLN A 273 -2.44 -5.22 21.02
N LEU A 274 -3.30 -4.21 20.82
CA LEU A 274 -4.66 -4.20 21.40
C LEU A 274 -5.53 -5.36 20.90
N ALA A 275 -5.44 -5.72 19.61
CA ALA A 275 -6.22 -6.82 19.05
C ALA A 275 -5.74 -8.20 19.53
N LEU A 276 -4.44 -8.38 19.77
CA LEU A 276 -3.87 -9.60 20.37
C LEU A 276 -4.16 -9.68 21.87
N GLN A 277 -4.11 -8.57 22.60
CA GLN A 277 -4.53 -8.50 24.00
C GLN A 277 -6.01 -8.91 24.15
N ALA A 278 -6.88 -8.50 23.22
CA ALA A 278 -8.27 -8.95 23.18
C ALA A 278 -8.41 -10.46 22.89
N VAL A 279 -7.49 -11.09 22.16
CA VAL A 279 -7.43 -12.56 22.02
C VAL A 279 -7.13 -13.21 23.37
N GLN A 280 -6.09 -12.76 24.07
CA GLN A 280 -5.67 -13.36 25.34
C GLN A 280 -6.69 -13.16 26.46
N GLY A 281 -7.31 -11.98 26.55
CA GLY A 281 -8.41 -11.74 27.50
C GLY A 281 -9.61 -12.67 27.25
N GLY A 282 -9.91 -12.98 25.98
CA GLY A 282 -10.90 -13.99 25.60
C GLY A 282 -10.50 -15.45 25.87
N LEU A 283 -9.26 -15.69 26.31
CA LEU A 283 -8.72 -16.98 26.75
C LEU A 283 -8.40 -16.98 28.26
N GLY A 284 -8.77 -15.93 29.00
CA GLY A 284 -8.47 -15.78 30.42
C GLY A 284 -7.00 -15.45 30.75
N SER A 285 -6.15 -15.19 29.76
CA SER A 285 -4.74 -14.84 29.98
C SER A 285 -4.52 -13.32 30.04
N ALA A 286 -3.75 -12.90 31.03
CA ALA A 286 -3.39 -11.49 31.28
C ALA A 286 -1.98 -11.10 30.78
N THR A 287 -1.15 -12.08 30.36
CA THR A 287 0.27 -11.86 30.01
C THR A 287 0.40 -11.42 28.53
N PRO A 288 0.71 -10.15 28.22
CA PRO A 288 0.63 -9.64 26.84
C PRO A 288 1.62 -10.32 25.89
N ILE A 289 1.15 -10.73 24.69
CA ILE A 289 2.03 -11.31 23.66
C ILE A 289 3.16 -10.33 23.28
N SER A 290 4.41 -10.75 23.49
CA SER A 290 5.58 -9.96 23.11
C SER A 290 5.78 -9.92 21.58
N PRO A 291 6.07 -8.76 20.96
CA PRO A 291 6.35 -8.67 19.53
C PRO A 291 7.45 -9.62 19.05
N GLY A 292 7.23 -10.31 17.93
CA GLY A 292 8.22 -11.22 17.33
C GLY A 292 8.40 -12.58 18.01
N SER A 293 7.67 -12.85 19.11
CA SER A 293 7.61 -14.14 19.79
C SER A 293 7.03 -15.26 18.91
N GLU A 294 7.29 -16.52 19.29
CA GLU A 294 6.68 -17.70 18.65
C GLU A 294 5.15 -17.77 18.89
N GLU A 295 4.67 -17.24 20.02
CA GLU A 295 3.24 -17.11 20.31
C GLU A 295 2.56 -16.13 19.34
N GLU A 296 3.16 -14.95 19.11
CA GLU A 296 2.68 -14.02 18.09
C GLU A 296 2.69 -14.69 16.72
N LEU A 297 3.80 -15.33 16.34
CA LEU A 297 3.92 -15.98 15.03
C LEU A 297 2.86 -17.07 14.83
N THR A 298 2.56 -17.85 15.87
CA THR A 298 1.50 -18.89 15.87
C THR A 298 0.11 -18.27 15.66
N TRP A 299 -0.20 -17.14 16.30
CA TRP A 299 -1.46 -16.43 16.07
C TRP A 299 -1.55 -15.82 14.67
N LEU A 300 -0.47 -15.26 14.14
CA LEU A 300 -0.47 -14.61 12.84
C LEU A 300 -0.49 -15.62 11.67
N ALA A 301 0.34 -16.67 11.72
CA ALA A 301 0.56 -17.59 10.60
C ALA A 301 -0.45 -18.75 10.54
N ASP A 302 -0.72 -19.41 11.67
CA ASP A 302 -1.52 -20.64 11.73
C ASP A 302 -3.02 -20.34 11.83
N ASN A 303 -3.35 -19.25 12.53
CA ASN A 303 -4.72 -18.81 12.76
C ASN A 303 -5.10 -17.70 11.77
N PHE A 304 -4.60 -16.48 11.95
CA PHE A 304 -5.14 -15.31 11.23
C PHE A 304 -4.88 -15.32 9.72
N ALA A 305 -3.73 -15.83 9.27
CA ALA A 305 -3.42 -15.97 7.84
C ALA A 305 -4.04 -17.23 7.20
N ASN A 306 -4.81 -18.03 7.94
CA ASN A 306 -5.45 -19.23 7.42
C ASN A 306 -6.80 -18.92 6.75
N ARG A 307 -6.99 -19.42 5.53
CA ARG A 307 -8.22 -19.25 4.74
C ARG A 307 -9.43 -19.88 5.41
N ASP A 308 -9.24 -20.99 6.11
CA ASP A 308 -10.33 -21.72 6.77
C ASP A 308 -10.76 -21.03 8.07
N PHE A 309 -9.79 -20.48 8.83
CA PHE A 309 -10.08 -19.54 9.91
C PHE A 309 -10.88 -18.33 9.39
N ALA A 310 -10.44 -17.72 8.28
CA ALA A 310 -11.20 -16.65 7.63
C ALA A 310 -12.57 -17.09 7.07
N ALA A 311 -12.86 -18.40 7.01
CA ALA A 311 -14.17 -18.94 6.66
C ALA A 311 -15.06 -19.22 7.88
N SER A 312 -14.53 -19.83 8.94
CA SER A 312 -15.30 -20.36 10.08
C SER A 312 -15.29 -19.50 11.34
N ALA A 313 -14.25 -18.68 11.58
CA ALA A 313 -14.03 -17.99 12.85
C ALA A 313 -15.19 -17.07 13.29
N SER A 314 -15.24 -16.75 14.58
CA SER A 314 -16.28 -15.88 15.16
C SER A 314 -16.23 -14.46 14.60
N ALA A 315 -17.31 -13.69 14.80
CA ALA A 315 -17.37 -12.29 14.35
C ALA A 315 -16.20 -11.46 14.93
N GLU A 316 -15.93 -11.61 16.23
CA GLU A 316 -14.84 -10.93 16.92
C GLU A 316 -13.46 -11.40 16.45
N GLN A 317 -13.26 -12.71 16.26
CA GLN A 317 -11.99 -13.27 15.77
C GLN A 317 -11.62 -12.70 14.40
N VAL A 318 -12.59 -12.60 13.48
CA VAL A 318 -12.38 -11.97 12.15
C VAL A 318 -12.03 -10.49 12.29
N LEU A 319 -12.60 -9.76 13.27
CA LEU A 319 -12.29 -8.35 13.50
C LEU A 319 -10.93 -8.13 14.15
N ARG A 320 -10.51 -8.99 15.10
CA ARG A 320 -9.18 -8.98 15.71
C ARG A 320 -8.11 -9.24 14.64
N ALA A 321 -8.28 -10.27 13.80
CA ALA A 321 -7.43 -10.54 12.64
C ALA A 321 -7.39 -9.36 11.64
N CYS A 322 -8.56 -8.75 11.36
CA CYS A 322 -8.62 -7.56 10.50
C CYS A 322 -7.90 -6.35 11.10
N ALA A 323 -7.91 -6.15 12.42
CA ALA A 323 -7.19 -5.04 13.06
C ALA A 323 -5.66 -5.24 12.97
N VAL A 324 -5.19 -6.47 13.24
CA VAL A 324 -3.79 -6.91 13.10
C VAL A 324 -3.24 -6.67 11.69
N PHE A 325 -3.91 -7.19 10.65
CA PHE A 325 -3.50 -6.99 9.26
C PHE A 325 -3.81 -5.56 8.74
N GLY A 326 -4.23 -4.63 9.60
CA GLY A 326 -4.54 -3.24 9.23
C GLY A 326 -5.75 -3.06 8.32
N LEU A 327 -6.53 -4.13 8.10
CA LEU A 327 -7.77 -4.13 7.32
C LEU A 327 -8.88 -3.33 8.03
N ALA A 328 -8.87 -3.31 9.37
CA ALA A 328 -9.76 -2.50 10.20
C ALA A 328 -9.01 -1.39 10.97
N LYS A 329 -9.74 -0.32 11.35
CA LYS A 329 -9.23 0.77 12.20
C LYS A 329 -9.28 0.46 13.70
N SER A 330 -10.11 -0.48 14.13
CA SER A 330 -10.05 -1.14 15.44
C SER A 330 -10.65 -2.55 15.32
N HIS A 331 -10.54 -3.36 16.37
CA HIS A 331 -11.25 -4.64 16.47
C HIS A 331 -12.72 -4.45 16.92
N ASP A 332 -13.04 -3.32 17.55
CA ASP A 332 -14.37 -2.94 18.08
C ASP A 332 -15.30 -2.44 16.97
N ARG A 333 -15.53 -3.26 15.94
CA ARG A 333 -16.44 -2.93 14.84
C ARG A 333 -17.78 -3.65 15.00
N PRO A 334 -18.90 -3.03 14.60
CA PRO A 334 -20.21 -3.68 14.64
C PRO A 334 -20.19 -5.04 13.93
N ALA A 335 -20.59 -6.10 14.65
CA ALA A 335 -20.52 -7.48 14.17
C ALA A 335 -21.28 -7.73 12.87
N TRP A 336 -22.36 -6.97 12.60
CA TRP A 336 -23.13 -7.05 11.37
C TRP A 336 -22.32 -6.71 10.11
N LEU A 337 -21.24 -5.93 10.22
CA LEU A 337 -20.31 -5.66 9.12
C LEU A 337 -19.38 -6.84 8.81
N VAL A 338 -19.30 -7.86 9.67
CA VAL A 338 -18.38 -8.98 9.47
C VAL A 338 -18.72 -9.84 8.24
N PRO A 339 -19.93 -10.40 8.07
CA PRO A 339 -20.25 -11.19 6.88
C PRO A 339 -20.12 -10.38 5.57
N TRP A 340 -20.52 -9.10 5.58
CA TRP A 340 -20.58 -8.26 4.38
C TRP A 340 -19.25 -7.61 3.98
N LEU A 341 -18.42 -7.20 4.94
CA LEU A 341 -17.22 -6.39 4.67
C LEU A 341 -15.93 -7.03 5.18
N TYR A 342 -15.87 -7.45 6.44
CA TYR A 342 -14.60 -7.87 7.04
C TYR A 342 -14.21 -9.31 6.70
N ARG A 343 -15.14 -10.28 6.68
CA ARG A 343 -14.85 -11.68 6.33
C ARG A 343 -14.44 -11.84 4.85
N PRO A 344 -15.11 -11.24 3.84
CA PRO A 344 -14.65 -11.30 2.46
C PRO A 344 -13.29 -10.62 2.26
N ARG A 345 -13.05 -9.51 2.97
CA ARG A 345 -11.78 -8.78 2.93
C ARG A 345 -10.63 -9.55 3.60
N LEU A 346 -10.89 -10.29 4.67
CA LEU A 346 -9.91 -11.15 5.32
C LEU A 346 -9.52 -12.32 4.41
N LYS A 347 -10.50 -13.06 3.86
CA LYS A 347 -10.25 -14.16 2.91
C LYS A 347 -9.35 -13.74 1.74
N LYS A 348 -9.72 -12.62 1.09
CA LYS A 348 -8.93 -12.02 0.00
C LYS A 348 -7.52 -11.58 0.44
N TYR A 349 -7.31 -11.26 1.71
CA TYR A 349 -5.99 -10.95 2.25
C TYR A 349 -5.17 -12.20 2.57
N THR A 350 -5.80 -13.26 3.10
CA THR A 350 -5.13 -14.56 3.33
C THR A 350 -4.73 -15.24 2.02
N GLU A 351 -5.56 -15.13 0.97
CA GLU A 351 -5.26 -15.58 -0.39
C GLU A 351 -4.09 -14.78 -0.98
N TYR A 352 -4.07 -13.46 -0.80
CA TYR A 352 -2.92 -12.64 -1.16
C TYR A 352 -1.62 -13.04 -0.42
N LEU A 353 -1.68 -13.27 0.90
CA LEU A 353 -0.49 -13.63 1.67
C LEU A 353 0.08 -14.97 1.21
N ALA A 354 -0.77 -15.97 0.95
CA ALA A 354 -0.36 -17.24 0.38
C ALA A 354 0.36 -17.09 -0.99
N LEU A 355 -0.17 -16.21 -1.85
CA LEU A 355 0.42 -15.94 -3.17
C LEU A 355 1.74 -15.16 -3.08
N ASP A 356 1.85 -14.16 -2.19
CA ASP A 356 3.11 -13.44 -1.97
C ASP A 356 4.15 -14.34 -1.28
N ASP A 357 3.75 -15.25 -0.38
CA ASP A 357 4.64 -16.26 0.21
C ASP A 357 5.22 -17.19 -0.86
N GLN A 358 4.38 -17.77 -1.74
CA GLN A 358 4.81 -18.62 -2.86
C GLN A 358 5.78 -17.87 -3.80
N LEU A 359 5.47 -16.62 -4.16
CA LEU A 359 6.30 -15.83 -5.07
C LEU A 359 7.60 -15.32 -4.43
N ILE A 360 7.67 -15.17 -3.10
CA ILE A 360 8.95 -14.98 -2.39
C ILE A 360 9.83 -16.22 -2.53
N VAL A 361 9.30 -17.42 -2.24
CA VAL A 361 10.09 -18.67 -2.32
C VAL A 361 10.54 -18.94 -3.75
N ARG A 362 9.63 -18.84 -4.73
CA ARG A 362 9.93 -18.96 -6.16
C ARG A 362 11.00 -17.98 -6.64
N GLY A 363 11.11 -16.82 -6.01
CA GLY A 363 12.13 -15.80 -6.30
C GLY A 363 13.52 -16.06 -5.71
N GLY A 364 13.75 -17.16 -4.98
CA GLY A 364 14.98 -17.39 -4.22
C GLY A 364 14.86 -17.02 -2.73
N GLY A 365 13.65 -16.89 -2.22
CA GLY A 365 13.35 -16.73 -0.79
C GLY A 365 13.71 -15.37 -0.22
N VAL A 366 13.75 -15.31 1.12
CA VAL A 366 13.98 -14.05 1.87
C VAL A 366 15.31 -13.39 1.53
N LYS A 367 16.33 -14.17 1.14
CA LYS A 367 17.66 -13.65 0.76
C LYS A 367 17.62 -12.79 -0.52
N ALA A 368 16.71 -13.06 -1.45
CA ALA A 368 16.55 -12.29 -2.69
C ALA A 368 15.78 -10.96 -2.51
N LEU A 369 15.18 -10.73 -1.34
CA LEU A 369 14.48 -9.48 -1.03
C LEU A 369 15.46 -8.39 -0.58
N ASN A 370 15.26 -7.17 -1.09
CA ASN A 370 15.86 -5.95 -0.58
C ASN A 370 15.28 -5.58 0.80
N ALA A 371 16.05 -4.89 1.65
CA ALA A 371 15.66 -4.54 3.03
C ALA A 371 14.24 -3.95 3.16
N GLU A 372 13.89 -2.93 2.36
CA GLU A 372 12.55 -2.31 2.37
C GLU A 372 11.42 -3.27 1.92
N GLU A 373 11.73 -4.30 1.11
CA GLU A 373 10.74 -5.32 0.72
C GLU A 373 10.62 -6.43 1.76
N VAL A 374 11.69 -6.80 2.47
CA VAL A 374 11.61 -7.65 3.68
C VAL A 374 10.71 -6.95 4.69
N ARG A 375 11.03 -5.70 5.04
CA ARG A 375 10.27 -4.88 5.97
C ARG A 375 8.79 -4.78 5.58
N THR A 376 8.52 -4.49 4.31
CA THR A 376 7.14 -4.41 3.80
C THR A 376 6.44 -5.77 3.88
N ALA A 377 7.11 -6.87 3.55
CA ALA A 377 6.54 -8.22 3.64
C ALA A 377 6.20 -8.62 5.08
N VAL A 378 7.03 -8.24 6.06
CA VAL A 378 6.82 -8.42 7.50
C VAL A 378 5.66 -7.54 8.00
N GLU A 379 5.63 -6.26 7.62
CA GLU A 379 4.55 -5.31 7.96
C GLU A 379 3.19 -5.70 7.33
N GLU A 380 3.16 -6.42 6.20
CA GLU A 380 1.93 -6.99 5.65
C GLU A 380 1.49 -8.26 6.40
N ARG A 381 2.43 -9.12 6.81
CA ARG A 381 2.19 -10.34 7.61
C ARG A 381 1.91 -10.06 9.10
N GLY A 382 1.97 -8.80 9.51
CA GLY A 382 1.59 -8.34 10.85
C GLY A 382 2.74 -8.16 11.83
N GLY A 383 4.00 -8.42 11.44
CA GLY A 383 5.20 -8.34 12.28
C GLY A 383 5.66 -6.92 12.65
N PHE A 384 4.74 -6.03 13.03
CA PHE A 384 5.09 -4.71 13.56
C PHE A 384 5.84 -4.82 14.89
N GLY A 385 6.90 -4.05 15.07
CA GLY A 385 7.70 -4.04 16.29
C GLY A 385 8.67 -5.22 16.45
N VAL A 386 8.81 -6.10 15.45
CA VAL A 386 9.77 -7.22 15.46
C VAL A 386 11.21 -6.74 15.62
N ALA A 387 11.58 -5.66 14.93
CA ALA A 387 12.88 -4.99 15.01
C ALA A 387 13.05 -4.07 16.25
N GLY A 388 12.24 -4.28 17.28
CA GLY A 388 12.18 -3.42 18.47
C GLY A 388 11.58 -2.02 18.22
N PRO A 389 11.59 -1.15 19.25
CA PRO A 389 10.99 0.17 19.18
C PRO A 389 11.80 1.12 18.28
N VAL A 390 11.11 1.79 17.35
CA VAL A 390 11.72 2.74 16.39
C VAL A 390 12.12 4.03 17.11
N SER A 391 13.30 4.02 17.74
CA SER A 391 13.86 5.23 18.37
C SER A 391 14.27 6.24 17.28
N ASN A 392 13.91 7.51 17.48
CA ASN A 392 14.13 8.56 16.47
C ASN A 392 15.62 8.86 16.18
N SER A 393 16.54 8.40 17.03
CA SER A 393 17.99 8.67 16.91
C SER A 393 18.79 7.49 16.35
N SER A 394 18.31 6.24 16.42
CA SER A 394 19.13 5.05 16.10
C SER A 394 18.98 4.51 14.67
N ARG A 395 18.21 5.20 13.80
CA ARG A 395 17.80 4.72 12.45
C ARG A 395 18.96 4.33 11.53
N SER A 396 20.18 4.85 11.73
CA SER A 396 21.37 4.51 10.96
C SER A 396 22.33 3.50 11.63
N ALA A 397 22.23 3.31 12.96
CA ALA A 397 23.12 2.40 13.70
C ALA A 397 22.49 1.01 13.87
N ASN A 398 21.18 0.95 14.14
CA ASN A 398 20.47 -0.31 14.40
C ASN A 398 19.91 -0.96 13.12
N GLY A 399 20.00 -0.30 11.97
CA GLY A 399 19.34 -0.70 10.72
C GLY A 399 19.65 -2.14 10.28
N TRP A 400 20.92 -2.55 10.37
CA TRP A 400 21.33 -3.91 10.00
C TRP A 400 20.92 -4.98 11.02
N SER A 401 20.74 -4.64 12.29
CA SER A 401 20.17 -5.58 13.28
C SER A 401 18.67 -5.73 13.08
N ALA A 402 17.96 -4.62 12.91
CA ALA A 402 16.54 -4.58 12.55
C ALA A 402 16.24 -5.42 11.28
N GLU A 403 17.01 -5.22 10.21
CA GLU A 403 16.84 -5.99 8.96
C GLU A 403 17.09 -7.49 9.19
N ARG A 404 18.10 -7.87 9.97
CA ARG A 404 18.38 -9.29 10.28
C ARG A 404 17.26 -9.93 11.11
N GLU A 405 16.64 -9.19 12.03
CA GLU A 405 15.49 -9.65 12.81
C GLU A 405 14.24 -9.79 11.94
N GLU A 406 13.95 -8.82 11.08
CA GLU A 406 12.86 -8.88 10.09
C GLU A 406 13.06 -10.05 9.10
N ARG A 407 14.28 -10.28 8.59
CA ARG A 407 14.61 -11.43 7.73
C ARG A 407 14.38 -12.76 8.45
N ARG A 408 14.92 -12.92 9.67
CA ARG A 408 14.73 -14.14 10.49
C ARG A 408 13.27 -14.41 10.82
N TRP A 409 12.48 -13.37 11.09
CA TRP A 409 11.04 -13.50 11.33
C TRP A 409 10.30 -13.95 10.06
N LEU A 410 10.65 -13.42 8.89
CA LEU A 410 10.05 -13.82 7.61
C LEU A 410 10.45 -15.25 7.20
N GLU A 411 11.67 -15.69 7.51
CA GLU A 411 12.09 -17.08 7.34
C GLU A 411 11.31 -18.03 8.26
N ARG A 412 11.11 -17.66 9.54
CA ARG A 412 10.23 -18.42 10.45
C ARG A 412 8.78 -18.46 9.96
N TRP A 413 8.24 -17.35 9.44
CA TRP A 413 6.89 -17.30 8.84
C TRP A 413 6.73 -18.32 7.71
N LEU A 414 7.62 -18.27 6.71
CA LEU A 414 7.51 -19.13 5.53
C LEU A 414 7.65 -20.61 5.90
N LYS A 415 8.55 -20.93 6.84
CA LYS A 415 8.70 -22.28 7.39
C LYS A 415 7.45 -22.76 8.13
N ARG A 416 6.89 -21.91 9.02
CA ARG A 416 5.63 -22.21 9.75
C ARG A 416 4.48 -22.49 8.78
N ARG A 417 4.40 -21.71 7.70
CA ARG A 417 3.42 -21.84 6.61
C ARG A 417 3.71 -22.98 5.62
N LYS A 418 4.77 -23.76 5.83
CA LYS A 418 5.19 -24.91 4.99
C LYS A 418 5.55 -24.53 3.54
N TYR A 419 6.12 -23.34 3.33
CA TYR A 419 6.67 -22.91 2.04
C TYR A 419 8.19 -23.10 1.91
N ILE A 420 8.91 -23.31 3.03
CA ILE A 420 10.35 -23.60 3.13
C ILE A 420 10.56 -24.66 4.22
#